data_AF-A0A2V5XY83-F1
#
_entry.id   AF-A0A2V5XY83-F1
#
_cell.length_a   1.000
_cell.length_b   1.000
_cell.length_c   1.000
_cell.angle_alpha   90.00
_cell.angle_beta   90.00
_cell.angle_gamma   90.00
#
_symmetry.space_group_name_H-M   'P 1'
#
loop_
_entity.id
_entity.type
_entity.pdbx_description
1 polymer ?
#
loop_
_entity_poly.entity_id
_entity_poly.type
_entity_poly.pdbx_seq_one_letter_code
_entity_poly.pdbx_strand_id
1 'polypeptide(L)' 'MIVSMKGRILPKALPLCLATSALILTSCETTQDRISKHPEIYQRLSASDQALVSQGQIRAGMSQNAVWLA' A
#
# COMPACT_ATOMS: atom_id res chain seq x y z
N MET A 1 19.85 -37.22 19.97
CA MET A 1 18.53 -36.92 20.54
C MET A 1 18.22 -35.41 20.53
N ILE A 2 18.37 -34.72 19.38
CA ILE A 2 18.28 -33.23 19.32
C ILE A 2 16.94 -32.73 18.76
N VAL A 3 16.13 -33.62 18.17
CA VAL A 3 14.91 -33.21 17.43
C VAL A 3 13.68 -32.99 18.34
N SER A 4 13.71 -33.40 19.61
CA SER A 4 12.49 -33.47 20.42
C SER A 4 12.13 -32.23 21.26
N MET A 5 12.97 -31.19 21.31
CA MET A 5 12.69 -29.94 22.05
C MET A 5 12.28 -28.75 21.17
N LYS A 6 12.24 -28.91 19.84
CA LYS A 6 11.80 -27.87 18.90
C LYS A 6 10.26 -27.73 18.84
N GLY A 7 9.54 -28.78 19.23
CA GLY A 7 8.09 -28.93 19.04
C GLY A 7 7.15 -28.17 19.98
N ARG A 8 7.67 -27.49 21.03
CA ARG A 8 6.81 -26.71 21.97
C ARG A 8 6.94 -25.19 21.86
N ILE A 9 7.97 -24.69 21.19
CA ILE A 9 8.24 -23.24 21.06
C ILE A 9 7.72 -22.69 19.71
N LEU A 10 7.62 -23.55 18.70
CA LEU A 10 7.03 -23.22 17.39
C LEU A 10 5.58 -22.70 17.43
N PRO A 11 4.62 -23.29 18.17
CA PRO A 11 3.22 -22.89 18.05
C PRO A 11 2.93 -21.52 18.67
N LYS A 12 3.81 -21.02 19.55
CA LYS A 12 3.63 -19.74 20.24
C LYS A 12 4.28 -18.56 19.51
N ALA A 13 5.36 -18.80 18.77
CA ALA A 13 6.01 -17.78 17.94
C ALA A 13 5.30 -17.56 16.60
N LEU A 14 4.63 -18.59 16.07
CA LEU A 14 3.90 -18.53 14.81
C LEU A 14 2.85 -17.39 14.74
N PRO A 15 1.94 -17.20 15.72
CA PRO A 15 0.97 -16.10 15.67
C PRO A 15 1.64 -14.72 15.75
N LEU A 16 2.76 -14.60 16.47
CA LEU A 16 3.50 -13.34 16.57
C LEU A 16 4.14 -12.97 15.22
N CYS A 17 4.76 -13.94 14.55
CA CYS A 17 5.33 -13.75 13.21
C CYS A 17 4.24 -13.45 12.16
N LEU A 18 3.08 -14.12 12.24
CA LEU A 18 1.95 -13.85 11.35
C LEU A 18 1.37 -12.44 11.56
N ALA A 19 1.18 -12.03 12.82
CA ALA A 19 0.67 -10.70 13.16
C ALA A 19 1.63 -9.59 12.71
N THR A 20 2.94 -9.75 12.91
CA THR A 20 3.93 -8.77 12.44
C THR A 20 4.02 -8.71 10.92
N SER A 21 3.93 -9.84 10.23
CA SER A 21 3.93 -9.88 8.76
C SER A 21 2.68 -9.19 8.18
N ALA A 22 1.51 -9.38 8.79
CA ALA A 22 0.27 -8.72 8.38
C ALA A 22 0.34 -7.19 8.53
N LEU A 23 0.93 -6.69 9.61
CA LEU A 23 1.11 -5.24 9.84
C LEU A 23 2.04 -4.60 8.79
N ILE A 24 3.10 -5.30 8.40
CA ILE A 24 4.03 -4.81 7.38
C ILE A 24 3.32 -4.71 6.01
N LEU A 25 2.50 -5.70 5.65
CA LEU A 25 1.75 -5.69 4.40
C LEU A 25 0.68 -4.58 4.33
N THR A 26 0.10 -4.19 5.46
CA THR A 26 -0.87 -3.07 5.52
C THR A 26 -0.24 -1.68 5.39
N SER A 27 1.09 -1.56 5.50
CA SER A 27 1.81 -0.29 5.29
C SER A 27 2.04 0.06 3.81
N CYS A 28 1.54 -0.76 2.89
CA CYS A 28 1.58 -0.46 1.47
C CYS A 28 0.65 0.72 1.17
N GLU A 29 1.23 1.90 0.92
CA GLU A 29 0.44 3.05 0.48
C GLU A 29 -0.17 2.79 -0.89
N THR A 30 -1.48 2.95 -0.95
CA THR A 30 -2.22 2.88 -2.22
C THR A 30 -2.38 4.27 -2.81
N THR A 31 -2.63 4.35 -4.10
CA THR A 31 -3.01 5.59 -4.79
C THR A 31 -4.14 6.32 -4.05
N GLN A 32 -5.10 5.59 -3.49
CA GLN A 32 -6.22 6.16 -2.72
C GLN A 32 -5.76 6.81 -1.40
N ASP A 33 -4.72 6.27 -0.76
CA ASP A 33 -4.13 6.84 0.45
C ASP A 33 -3.43 8.18 0.12
N ARG A 34 -2.72 8.25 -1.01
CA ARG A 34 -2.10 9.48 -1.54
C ARG A 34 -3.12 10.55 -1.90
N ILE A 35 -4.22 10.16 -2.58
CA ILE A 35 -5.33 11.06 -2.91
C ILE A 35 -5.98 11.60 -1.63
N SER A 36 -6.17 10.75 -0.63
CA SER A 36 -6.77 11.15 0.66
C SER A 36 -5.88 12.09 1.46
N LYS A 37 -4.55 11.93 1.34
CA LYS A 37 -3.55 12.82 1.96
C LYS A 37 -3.40 14.16 1.23
N HIS A 38 -3.63 14.19 -0.08
CA HIS A 38 -3.47 15.38 -0.93
C HIS A 38 -4.71 15.65 -1.81
N PRO A 39 -5.90 15.85 -1.20
CA PRO A 39 -7.13 16.09 -1.95
C PRO A 39 -7.06 17.38 -2.78
N GLU A 40 -6.29 18.37 -2.34
CA GLU A 40 -6.10 19.65 -3.03
C GLU A 40 -5.41 19.49 -4.38
N ILE A 41 -4.52 18.50 -4.51
CA ILE A 41 -3.83 18.21 -5.76
C ILE A 41 -4.79 17.47 -6.69
N TYR A 42 -5.51 16.48 -6.17
CA TYR A 42 -6.47 15.68 -6.94
C TYR A 42 -7.63 16.52 -7.48
N GLN A 43 -8.19 17.44 -6.70
CA GLN A 43 -9.30 18.31 -7.10
C GLN A 43 -8.93 19.31 -8.20
N ARG A 44 -7.63 19.67 -8.33
CA ARG A 44 -7.14 20.57 -9.39
C ARG A 44 -6.94 19.86 -10.73
N LEU A 45 -6.96 18.53 -10.75
CA LEU A 45 -6.82 17.76 -11.99
C LEU A 45 -8.07 17.88 -12.85
N SER A 46 -7.89 17.71 -14.16
CA SER A 46 -9.01 17.56 -15.09
C SER A 46 -9.81 16.28 -14.77
N ALA A 47 -11.10 16.24 -15.07
CA ALA A 47 -11.92 15.05 -14.84
C ALA A 47 -11.35 13.78 -15.52
N SER A 48 -10.76 13.95 -16.70
CA SER A 48 -10.05 12.89 -17.43
C SER A 48 -8.81 12.39 -16.69
N ASP A 49 -8.03 13.28 -16.08
CA ASP A 49 -6.84 12.88 -15.33
C ASP A 49 -7.21 12.25 -13.99
N GLN A 50 -8.25 12.74 -13.31
CA GLN A 50 -8.79 12.13 -12.10
C GLN A 50 -9.23 10.68 -12.34
N ALA A 51 -9.92 10.42 -13.46
CA ALA A 51 -10.34 9.07 -13.83
C ALA A 51 -9.15 8.11 -14.03
N LEU A 52 -8.03 8.60 -14.56
CA LEU A 52 -6.83 7.79 -14.74
C LEU A 52 -6.07 7.59 -13.42
N VAL A 53 -5.89 8.65 -12.65
CA VAL A 53 -5.22 8.61 -11.34
C VAL A 53 -5.96 7.69 -10.36
N SER A 54 -7.30 7.74 -10.30
CA SER A 54 -8.08 6.82 -9.46
C SER A 54 -7.96 5.35 -9.85
N GLN A 55 -7.52 5.07 -11.09
CA GLN A 55 -7.23 3.72 -11.58
C GLN A 55 -5.73 3.36 -11.50
N GLY A 56 -4.87 4.23 -10.96
CA GLY A 56 -3.42 4.04 -10.93
C GLY A 56 -2.76 4.10 -12.32
N GLN A 57 -3.40 4.81 -13.27
CA GLN A 57 -2.94 4.94 -14.65
C GLN A 57 -2.44 6.36 -14.93
N ILE A 58 -1.52 6.47 -15.89
CA ILE A 58 -0.97 7.74 -16.37
C ILE A 58 -0.99 7.81 -17.88
N ARG A 59 -0.95 9.04 -18.43
CA ARG A 59 -0.82 9.30 -19.86
C ARG A 59 0.20 10.38 -20.15
N ALA A 60 0.74 10.37 -21.36
CA ALA A 60 1.59 11.45 -21.84
C ALA A 60 0.84 12.79 -21.82
N GLY A 61 1.53 13.85 -21.39
CA GLY A 61 0.99 15.20 -21.26
C GLY A 61 0.34 15.51 -19.91
N MET A 62 0.28 14.56 -18.98
CA MET A 62 -0.18 14.82 -17.61
C MET A 62 0.78 15.75 -16.84
N SER A 63 0.22 16.52 -15.92
CA SER A 63 1.01 17.31 -14.98
C SER A 63 1.79 16.41 -14.02
N GLN A 64 2.93 16.89 -13.52
CA GLN A 64 3.77 16.16 -12.55
C GLN A 64 2.97 15.75 -11.30
N ASN A 65 2.06 16.62 -10.88
CA ASN A 65 1.15 16.38 -9.77
C ASN A 65 0.22 15.18 -10.02
N ALA A 66 -0.30 15.02 -11.24
CA ALA A 66 -1.13 13.87 -11.61
C ALA A 66 -0.31 12.57 -11.58
N VAL A 67 0.91 12.61 -12.13
CA VAL A 67 1.81 11.45 -12.19
C VAL A 67 2.29 11.03 -10.81
N TRP A 68 2.50 11.97 -9.90
CA TRP A 68 2.91 11.68 -8.52
C TRP A 68 1.77 11.04 -7.70
N LEU A 69 0.52 11.43 -7.98
CA LEU A 69 -0.67 10.89 -7.32
C LEU A 69 -1.03 9.48 -7.78
N ALA A 70 -0.92 9.19 -9.09
CA ALA A 70 -1.24 7.88 -9.67
C ALA A 70 -0.35 6.76 -9.11
#